data_AF-D3Q7K0-F1
#
_entry.id   AF-D3Q7K0-F1
#
_cell.length_a   1.000
_cell.length_b   1.000
_cell.length_c   1.000
_cell.angle_alpha   90.00
_cell.angle_beta   90.00
_cell.angle_gamma   90.00
#
_symmetry.space_group_name_H-M   'P 1'
#
loop_
_entity.id
_entity.type
_entity.pdbx_description
1 polymer ?
#
loop_
_entity_poly.entity_id
_entity_poly.type
_entity_poly.pdbx_seq_one_letter_code
_entity_poly.pdbx_strand_id
1 'polypeptide(L)'
;MTEPRQPAYRRLDTDPDTVERDLAALVLTVVELLRQLMERQALRRMDHGDLSEAEIETLGRTLMMLERRMVELREHFGLRPEDLNLDLGPLGQLLDPDHTA
;
A
#
# COMPACT_ATOMS: atom_id res chain seq x y z
N MET A 1 22.66 28.19 -18.59
CA MET A 1 22.60 26.74 -18.86
C MET A 1 22.03 26.10 -17.62
N THR A 2 20.76 25.71 -17.64
CA THR A 2 20.07 25.13 -16.49
C THR A 2 20.20 23.62 -16.60
N GLU A 3 20.99 23.01 -15.73
CA GLU A 3 21.11 21.55 -15.68
C GLU A 3 19.76 20.94 -15.29
N PRO A 4 19.25 19.93 -16.03
CA PRO A 4 18.09 19.18 -15.58
C PRO A 4 18.51 18.34 -14.37
N ARG A 5 17.96 18.68 -13.19
CA ARG A 5 18.05 17.87 -11.98
C ARG A 5 17.44 16.50 -12.29
N GLN A 6 18.30 15.53 -12.57
CA GLN A 6 17.89 14.16 -12.85
C GLN A 6 17.09 13.64 -11.64
N PRO A 7 15.85 13.13 -11.85
CA PRO A 7 15.14 12.46 -10.78
C PRO A 7 15.98 11.24 -10.42
N ALA A 8 16.43 11.19 -9.16
CA ALA A 8 17.01 9.99 -8.61
C ALA A 8 15.89 8.95 -8.58
N TYR A 9 15.70 8.22 -9.67
CA TYR A 9 15.12 6.90 -9.60
C TYR A 9 15.98 6.18 -8.57
N ARG A 10 15.42 5.97 -7.38
CA ARG A 10 15.99 5.13 -6.34
C ARG A 10 16.17 3.77 -7.01
N ARG A 11 17.37 3.55 -7.59
CA ARG A 11 17.83 2.22 -7.94
C ARG A 11 17.61 1.44 -6.67
N LEU A 12 16.77 0.42 -6.75
CA LEU A 12 16.67 -0.60 -5.72
C LEU A 12 18.07 -1.17 -5.61
N ASP A 13 18.83 -0.67 -4.64
CA ASP A 13 20.17 -1.12 -4.33
C ASP A 13 19.95 -2.43 -3.58
N THR A 14 19.72 -3.49 -4.33
CA THR A 14 19.40 -4.82 -3.79
C THR A 14 20.70 -5.43 -3.29
N ASP A 15 21.11 -5.00 -2.09
CA ASP A 15 22.09 -5.72 -1.30
C ASP A 15 21.55 -7.14 -1.04
N PRO A 16 22.27 -8.22 -1.39
CA PRO A 16 21.86 -9.60 -1.15
C PRO A 16 21.35 -9.85 0.28
N ASP A 17 21.86 -9.10 1.27
CA ASP A 17 21.45 -9.22 2.67
C ASP A 17 20.12 -8.51 2.99
N THR A 18 19.63 -7.60 2.12
CA THR A 18 18.37 -6.85 2.32
C THR A 18 17.29 -7.13 1.26
N VAL A 19 17.61 -7.84 0.17
CA VAL A 19 16.67 -8.11 -0.94
C VAL A 19 15.34 -8.70 -0.46
N GLU A 20 15.39 -9.62 0.50
CA GLU A 20 14.17 -10.25 1.04
C GLU A 20 13.24 -9.21 1.67
N ARG A 21 13.79 -8.31 2.48
CA ARG A 21 13.07 -7.22 3.13
C ARG A 21 12.55 -6.20 2.12
N ASP A 22 13.36 -5.83 1.12
CA ASP A 22 13.00 -4.85 0.10
C ASP A 22 11.91 -5.39 -0.85
N LEU A 23 11.99 -6.66 -1.21
CA LEU A 23 10.95 -7.34 -1.98
C LEU A 23 9.66 -7.48 -1.18
N ALA A 24 9.76 -7.82 0.12
CA ALA A 24 8.60 -7.86 1.00
C ALA A 24 7.94 -6.48 1.10
N ALA A 25 8.71 -5.41 1.26
CA ALA A 25 8.19 -4.04 1.26
C ALA A 25 7.45 -3.71 -0.04
N LEU A 26 8.03 -4.06 -1.20
CA LEU A 26 7.39 -3.83 -2.49
C LEU A 26 6.06 -4.60 -2.63
N VAL A 27 6.03 -5.88 -2.27
CA VAL A 27 4.81 -6.70 -2.34
C VAL A 27 3.75 -6.16 -1.39
N LEU A 28 4.13 -5.86 -0.14
CA LEU A 28 3.22 -5.30 0.86
C LEU A 28 2.68 -3.93 0.41
N THR A 29 3.50 -3.11 -0.26
CA THR A 29 3.04 -1.85 -0.86
C THR A 29 1.96 -2.08 -1.91
N VAL A 30 2.13 -3.07 -2.79
CA VAL A 30 1.12 -3.39 -3.83
C VAL A 30 -0.17 -3.88 -3.19
N VAL A 31 -0.07 -4.75 -2.18
CA VAL A 31 -1.24 -5.27 -1.45
C VAL A 31 -1.98 -4.12 -0.74
N GLU A 32 -1.25 -3.19 -0.14
CA GLU A 32 -1.80 -2.01 0.54
C GLU A 32 -2.52 -1.07 -0.44
N LEU A 33 -1.92 -0.83 -1.61
CA LEU A 33 -2.57 -0.06 -2.67
C LEU A 33 -3.90 -0.71 -3.12
N LEU A 34 -3.91 -2.04 -3.27
CA LEU A 34 -5.13 -2.77 -3.63
C LEU A 34 -6.18 -2.67 -2.52
N ARG A 35 -5.79 -2.76 -1.24
CA ARG A 35 -6.68 -2.57 -0.09
C ARG A 35 -7.36 -1.21 -0.15
N GLN A 36 -6.58 -0.14 -0.33
CA GLN A 36 -7.08 1.24 -0.47
C GLN A 36 -8.03 1.40 -1.66
N LEU A 37 -7.70 0.79 -2.80
CA LEU A 37 -8.56 0.84 -3.98
C LEU A 37 -9.90 0.13 -3.73
N MET A 38 -9.87 -1.06 -3.14
CA MET A 38 -11.06 -1.83 -2.83
C MET A 38 -11.95 -1.10 -1.83
N GLU A 39 -11.38 -0.46 -0.82
CA GLU A 39 -12.12 0.34 0.15
C GLU A 39 -12.80 1.56 -0.49
N ARG A 40 -12.05 2.31 -1.31
CA ARG A 40 -12.64 3.43 -2.07
C ARG A 40 -13.75 2.96 -3.02
N GLN A 41 -13.61 1.77 -3.61
CA GLN A 41 -14.66 1.18 -4.44
C GLN A 41 -15.87 0.73 -3.62
N ALA A 42 -15.64 0.18 -2.43
CA ALA A 42 -16.68 -0.21 -1.49
C ALA A 42 -17.56 0.99 -1.16
N LEU A 43 -16.95 2.09 -0.70
CA LEU A 43 -17.64 3.33 -0.35
C LEU A 43 -18.48 3.85 -1.53
N ARG A 44 -17.87 3.94 -2.73
CA ARG A 44 -18.61 4.38 -3.91
C ARG A 44 -19.80 3.48 -4.25
N ARG A 45 -19.63 2.16 -4.18
CA ARG A 45 -20.72 1.22 -4.48
C ARG A 45 -21.82 1.24 -3.41
N MET A 46 -21.46 1.47 -2.15
CA MET A 46 -22.41 1.68 -1.05
C MET A 46 -23.26 2.93 -1.31
N ASP A 47 -22.63 4.05 -1.68
CA ASP A 47 -23.34 5.30 -2.00
C ASP A 47 -24.29 5.17 -3.19
N HIS A 48 -23.93 4.33 -4.17
CA HIS A 48 -24.77 4.05 -5.35
C HIS A 48 -25.81 2.95 -5.14
N GLY A 49 -25.81 2.26 -3.98
CA GLY A 49 -26.71 1.14 -3.71
C GLY A 49 -26.39 -0.15 -4.50
N ASP A 50 -25.17 -0.25 -5.04
CA ASP A 50 -24.69 -1.38 -5.86
C ASP A 50 -24.25 -2.59 -5.00
N LEU A 51 -24.31 -2.49 -3.67
CA LEU A 51 -23.96 -3.55 -2.73
C LEU A 51 -25.09 -3.76 -1.73
N SER A 52 -25.42 -5.02 -1.48
CA SER A 52 -26.28 -5.44 -0.38
C SER A 52 -25.57 -5.31 0.98
N GLU A 53 -26.34 -5.19 2.05
CA GLU A 53 -25.84 -5.11 3.43
C GLU A 53 -24.92 -6.31 3.79
N ALA A 54 -25.28 -7.51 3.33
CA ALA A 54 -24.48 -8.72 3.54
C ALA A 54 -23.13 -8.69 2.80
N GLU A 55 -23.10 -8.11 1.58
CA GLU A 55 -21.86 -7.94 0.82
C GLU A 55 -20.94 -6.89 1.47
N ILE A 56 -21.51 -5.81 1.98
CA ILE A 56 -20.79 -4.77 2.73
C ILE A 56 -20.12 -5.38 3.97
N GLU A 57 -20.89 -6.12 4.76
CA GLU A 57 -20.37 -6.75 5.99
C GLU A 57 -19.25 -7.76 5.68
N THR A 58 -19.44 -8.56 4.62
CA THR A 58 -18.43 -9.53 4.17
C THR A 58 -17.15 -8.84 3.72
N LEU A 59 -17.27 -7.78 2.91
CA LEU A 59 -16.14 -7.00 2.45
C LEU A 59 -15.38 -6.36 3.62
N GLY A 60 -16.09 -5.74 4.56
CA GLY A 60 -15.49 -5.15 5.76
C GLY A 60 -14.71 -6.18 6.58
N ARG A 61 -15.29 -7.38 6.81
CA ARG A 61 -14.58 -8.47 7.49
C ARG A 61 -13.32 -8.91 6.76
N THR A 62 -13.37 -9.04 5.44
CA THR A 62 -12.21 -9.45 4.64
C THR A 62 -11.11 -8.40 4.69
N LEU A 63 -11.44 -7.11 4.61
CA LEU A 63 -10.46 -6.03 4.73
C LEU A 63 -9.81 -5.99 6.11
N MET A 64 -10.58 -6.17 7.20
CA MET A 64 -10.05 -6.28 8.56
C MET A 64 -9.11 -7.49 8.73
N MET A 65 -9.43 -8.63 8.12
CA MET A 65 -8.55 -9.79 8.14
C MET A 65 -7.25 -9.54 7.38
N LEU A 66 -7.32 -8.88 6.22
CA LEU A 66 -6.16 -8.49 5.44
C LEU A 66 -5.25 -7.55 6.24
N GLU A 67 -5.82 -6.53 6.88
CA GLU A 67 -5.09 -5.58 7.71
C GLU A 67 -4.31 -6.26 8.85
N ARG A 68 -4.93 -7.22 9.55
CA ARG A 68 -4.24 -8.01 10.58
C ARG A 68 -3.05 -8.80 10.02
N ARG A 69 -3.23 -9.45 8.86
CA ARG A 69 -2.13 -10.16 8.18
C ARG A 69 -1.02 -9.21 7.72
N MET A 70 -1.39 -8.00 7.29
CA MET A 70 -0.43 -6.96 6.94
C MET A 70 0.39 -6.50 8.15
N VAL A 71 -0.21 -6.41 9.34
CA VAL A 71 0.54 -6.16 10.60
C VAL A 71 1.54 -7.29 10.86
N GLU A 72 1.08 -8.55 10.86
CA GLU A 72 1.93 -9.72 11.11
C GLU A 72 3.12 -9.79 10.15
N LEU A 73 2.90 -9.55 8.86
CA LEU A 73 3.96 -9.59 7.85
C LEU A 73 4.93 -8.42 7.99
N ARG A 74 4.45 -7.21 8.29
CA ARG A 74 5.32 -6.05 8.54
C ARG A 74 6.24 -6.29 9.73
N GLU A 75 5.70 -6.82 10.82
CA GLU A 75 6.48 -7.17 12.02
C GLU A 75 7.53 -8.25 11.69
N HIS A 76 7.15 -9.28 10.93
CA HIS A 76 8.06 -10.35 10.52
C HIS A 76 9.26 -9.83 9.71
N PHE A 77 9.05 -8.88 8.80
CA PHE A 77 10.11 -8.30 7.96
C PHE A 77 10.77 -7.04 8.56
N GLY A 78 10.40 -6.65 9.78
CA GLY A 78 10.92 -5.42 10.42
C GLY A 78 10.63 -4.16 9.60
N LEU A 79 9.42 -4.07 9.05
CA LEU A 79 8.94 -2.96 8.23
C LEU A 79 8.00 -2.09 9.05
N ARG A 80 8.16 -0.77 8.90
CA ARG A 80 7.25 0.22 9.45
C ARG A 80 6.19 0.57 8.39
N PRO A 81 5.04 1.14 8.78
CA PRO A 81 4.02 1.57 7.82
C PRO A 81 4.58 2.52 6.75
N GLU A 82 5.48 3.41 7.14
CA GLU A 82 6.07 4.41 6.23
C GLU A 82 7.01 3.76 5.20
N ASP A 83 7.55 2.58 5.50
CA ASP A 83 8.44 1.85 4.59
C ASP A 83 7.65 1.26 3.39
N LEU A 84 6.33 1.21 3.46
CA LEU A 84 5.45 0.82 2.35
C LEU A 84 5.08 2.01 1.44
N ASN A 85 5.35 3.25 1.85
CA ASN A 85 4.99 4.40 1.03
C ASN A 85 6.12 4.72 0.05
N LEU A 86 5.96 4.26 -1.19
CA LEU A 86 6.93 4.49 -2.25
C LEU A 86 6.81 5.91 -2.80
N ASP A 87 7.93 6.64 -2.78
CA ASP A 87 8.08 7.91 -3.47
C ASP A 87 8.30 7.68 -4.97
N LEU A 88 7.33 8.09 -5.78
CA LEU A 88 7.35 7.99 -7.23
C LEU A 88 7.92 9.24 -7.90
N GLY A 89 8.50 10.17 -7.13
CA GLY A 89 9.07 11.42 -7.61
C GLY A 89 7.97 12.42 -8.02
N PRO A 90 7.84 12.79 -9.30
CA PRO A 90 6.87 13.79 -9.75
C PRO A 90 5.40 13.36 -9.55
N LEU A 91 5.13 12.07 -9.37
CA LEU A 91 3.79 11.54 -9.09
C LEU A 91 3.43 11.58 -7.59
N GLY A 92 4.38 11.95 -6.73
CA GLY A 92 4.20 11.97 -5.28
C GLY A 92 4.32 10.58 -4.64
N GLN A 93 3.74 10.45 -3.45
CA GLN A 93 3.69 9.21 -2.67
C GLN A 93 2.61 8.28 -3.25
N LEU A 94 2.89 6.98 -3.31
CA LEU A 94 1.98 6.00 -3.88
C LEU A 94 0.76 5.73 -2.98
N LEU A 95 0.95 5.73 -1.67
CA LEU A 95 -0.09 5.48 -0.68
C LEU A 95 -0.60 6.78 -0.08
N ASP A 96 -1.90 6.82 0.21
CA ASP A 96 -2.55 7.97 0.85
C ASP A 96 -2.13 8.05 2.34
N PRO A 97 -1.48 9.14 2.79
CA PRO A 97 -0.99 9.25 4.17
C PRO A 97 -2.10 9.23 5.22
N ASP A 98 -3.32 9.61 4.84
CA ASP A 98 -4.46 9.70 5.74
C ASP A 98 -5.12 8.34 6.03
N HIS A 99 -4.65 7.25 5.39
CA HIS A 99 -5.19 5.89 5.58
C HIS A 99 -4.34 4.99 6.49
N THR A 100 -3.36 5.58 7.16
CA THR A 100 -2.53 4.87 8.17
C THR A 100 -3.33 4.74 9.48
N ALA A 101 -4.38 3.94 9.46
CA ALA A 101 -5.07 3.45 10.67
C ALA A 101 -4.43 2.15 11.17
#